data_AF-A0A7V4KQ79-F1
#
_entry.id   AF-A0A7V4KQ79-F1
#
_cell.length_a   1.000
_cell.length_b   1.000
_cell.length_c   1.000
_cell.angle_alpha   90.00
_cell.angle_beta   90.00
_cell.angle_gamma   90.00
#
_symmetry.space_group_name_H-M   'P 1'
#
loop_
_entity.id
_entity.type
_entity.pdbx_description
1 polymer ?
#
loop_
_entity_poly.entity_id
_entity_poly.type
_entity_poly.pdbx_seq_one_letter_code
_entity_poly.pdbx_strand_id
1 'polypeptide(L)'
;MIRRVLLLLLAVACTGGGERAPAADGAGAGGNTGTGAPPELYRGTMNTADDAASFTPCGGDAAITLHDGTGGDLRGAYQSLAGMPGTPMFVEFMGRATGDGVEAVALRHAAIETPGCDDPRREGLAFLVTGSEPTWSLRLATDGIELTEPGAVAPLVFPWVEPRPDGRALVIVTAAPGPPPHALEARLVEERCTDTMSGALFPFTAFATVDGRALQGCAIEGTP
;
A
#
# COMPACT_ATOMS: atom_id res chain seq x y z
N MET A 1 -42.87 29.48 -36.51
CA MET A 1 -43.99 30.46 -36.53
C MET A 1 -43.92 31.26 -35.24
N ILE A 2 -43.99 32.58 -35.40
CA ILE A 2 -43.75 33.63 -34.40
C ILE A 2 -45.03 33.91 -33.59
N ARG A 3 -44.84 34.46 -32.37
CA ARG A 3 -45.70 35.43 -31.63
C ARG A 3 -46.61 34.95 -30.50
N ARG A 4 -46.32 35.46 -29.28
CA ARG A 4 -47.16 36.29 -28.36
C ARG A 4 -46.63 36.08 -26.93
N VAL A 5 -45.74 36.92 -26.38
CA VAL A 5 -45.96 38.23 -25.73
C VAL A 5 -47.27 38.30 -24.94
N LEU A 6 -47.16 38.22 -23.60
CA LEU A 6 -48.04 38.91 -22.68
C LEU A 6 -47.23 39.38 -21.46
N LEU A 7 -47.10 40.70 -21.34
CA LEU A 7 -46.65 41.41 -20.15
C LEU A 7 -47.70 41.29 -19.05
N LEU A 8 -47.27 41.11 -17.80
CA LEU A 8 -48.02 41.56 -16.64
C LEU A 8 -47.06 42.22 -15.65
N LEU A 9 -47.15 43.55 -15.62
CA LEU A 9 -46.56 44.45 -14.64
C LEU A 9 -47.39 44.36 -13.34
N LEU A 10 -46.73 44.10 -12.22
CA LEU A 10 -47.24 44.44 -10.90
C LEU A 10 -46.15 45.23 -10.17
N ALA A 11 -46.39 46.53 -10.06
CA ALA A 11 -45.67 47.43 -9.18
C ALA A 11 -46.28 47.34 -7.77
N VAL A 12 -45.45 47.11 -6.76
CA VAL A 12 -45.80 47.35 -5.35
C VAL A 12 -44.79 48.34 -4.78
N ALA A 13 -45.34 49.37 -4.15
CA ALA A 13 -44.66 50.57 -3.68
C ALA A 13 -43.85 50.34 -2.39
N CYS A 14 -42.83 51.17 -2.24
CA CYS A 14 -41.88 51.23 -1.14
C CYS A 14 -42.47 51.79 0.17
N THR A 15 -42.08 51.17 1.28
CA THR A 15 -41.85 51.81 2.60
C THR A 15 -40.64 51.06 3.17
N GLY A 16 -39.47 51.64 3.37
CA GLY A 16 -39.21 52.77 4.26
C GLY A 16 -38.71 52.23 5.60
N GLY A 17 -37.44 51.80 5.65
CA GLY A 17 -36.79 51.31 6.87
C GLY A 17 -35.28 51.35 6.68
N GLY A 18 -34.64 52.37 7.24
CA GLY A 18 -33.19 52.49 7.26
C GLY A 18 -32.62 51.66 8.39
N GLU A 19 -31.71 50.75 8.07
CA GLU A 19 -30.88 50.08 9.07
C GLU A 19 -29.46 49.89 8.54
N ARG A 20 -28.52 50.09 9.46
CA ARG A 20 -27.09 50.32 9.26
C ARG A 20 -26.39 49.15 8.57
N ALA A 21 -25.46 49.47 7.67
CA ALA A 21 -24.45 48.54 7.21
C ALA A 21 -23.46 48.19 8.34
N PRO A 22 -23.08 46.90 8.48
CA PRO A 22 -21.76 46.53 8.95
C PRO A 22 -20.89 46.06 7.78
N ALA A 23 -19.59 46.23 8.01
CA ALA A 23 -18.50 46.06 7.10
C ALA A 23 -18.26 44.59 6.68
N ALA A 24 -17.44 44.48 5.65
CA ALA A 24 -16.88 43.27 5.07
C ALA A 24 -16.37 42.27 6.12
N ASP A 25 -16.59 40.99 5.85
CA ASP A 25 -15.73 39.91 6.31
C ASP A 25 -15.46 38.95 5.16
N GLY A 26 -14.17 38.74 4.92
CA GLY A 26 -13.65 37.91 3.85
C GLY A 26 -14.02 36.44 4.03
N ALA A 27 -14.56 35.85 2.97
CA ALA A 27 -14.60 34.41 2.82
C ALA A 27 -13.16 33.91 2.58
N GLY A 28 -12.47 33.62 3.68
CA GLY A 28 -11.24 32.86 3.68
C GLY A 28 -11.48 31.45 3.15
N ALA A 29 -10.62 31.04 2.22
CA ALA A 29 -10.51 29.66 1.78
C ALA A 29 -10.18 28.76 2.97
N GLY A 30 -11.11 27.90 3.35
CA GLY A 30 -10.89 26.82 4.31
C GLY A 30 -10.09 25.68 3.66
N GLY A 31 -8.81 25.91 3.39
CA GLY A 31 -7.84 24.85 3.12
C GLY A 31 -7.31 24.32 4.45
N ASN A 32 -7.93 23.29 5.00
CA ASN A 32 -7.37 22.57 6.14
C ASN A 32 -6.19 21.72 5.66
N THR A 33 -5.03 22.33 5.48
CA THR A 33 -3.77 21.59 5.27
C THR A 33 -3.31 21.05 6.61
N GLY A 34 -3.69 19.80 6.89
CA GLY A 34 -3.24 19.05 8.06
C GLY A 34 -1.72 19.14 8.20
N THR A 35 -1.28 19.91 9.19
CA THR A 35 0.14 20.06 9.56
C THR A 35 0.49 18.92 10.52
N GLY A 36 0.42 17.70 10.01
CA GLY A 36 0.93 16.51 10.70
C GLY A 36 2.30 16.14 10.14
N ALA A 37 3.14 15.51 10.95
CA ALA A 37 4.35 14.85 10.45
C ALA A 37 4.00 13.93 9.26
N PRO A 38 4.90 13.79 8.27
CA PRO A 38 4.68 12.83 7.18
C PRO A 38 4.51 11.42 7.77
N PRO A 39 3.65 10.57 7.19
CA PRO A 39 3.55 9.19 7.62
C PRO A 39 4.89 8.45 7.47
N GLU A 40 5.20 7.61 8.45
CA GLU A 40 6.39 6.75 8.45
C GLU A 40 5.96 5.29 8.33
N LEU A 41 6.87 4.42 7.90
CA LEU A 41 6.61 2.98 7.82
C LEU A 41 6.72 2.37 9.22
N TYR A 42 5.65 1.72 9.67
CA TYR A 42 5.62 0.90 10.88
C TYR A 42 5.54 -0.57 10.48
N ARG A 43 6.29 -1.40 11.21
CA ARG A 43 6.32 -2.86 11.05
C ARG A 43 6.17 -3.52 12.42
N GLY A 44 5.37 -4.56 12.51
CA GLY A 44 5.15 -5.23 13.79
C GLY A 44 3.94 -6.15 13.78
N THR A 45 3.55 -6.60 14.96
CA THR A 45 2.41 -7.49 15.14
C THR A 45 1.25 -6.70 15.71
N MET A 46 0.08 -6.80 15.08
CA MET A 46 -1.15 -6.29 15.64
C MET A 46 -2.05 -7.42 16.15
N ASN A 47 -2.91 -7.08 17.10
CA ASN A 47 -4.05 -7.89 17.50
C ASN A 47 -5.27 -6.99 17.69
N THR A 48 -6.46 -7.60 17.73
CA THR A 48 -7.67 -6.89 18.16
C THR A 48 -8.33 -7.67 19.29
N ALA A 49 -8.63 -7.01 20.40
CA ALA A 49 -9.42 -7.52 21.50
C ALA A 49 -10.49 -6.49 21.88
N ASP A 50 -11.75 -6.92 21.99
CA ASP A 50 -12.86 -6.11 22.50
C ASP A 50 -12.91 -4.67 21.92
N ASP A 51 -12.91 -4.57 20.59
CA ASP A 51 -12.94 -3.34 19.76
C ASP A 51 -11.70 -2.45 19.76
N ALA A 52 -10.69 -2.73 20.60
CA ALA A 52 -9.40 -2.03 20.59
C ALA A 52 -8.34 -2.83 19.82
N ALA A 53 -7.65 -2.18 18.89
CA ALA A 53 -6.48 -2.75 18.24
C ALA A 53 -5.21 -2.35 19.02
N SER A 54 -4.33 -3.31 19.24
CA SER A 54 -2.99 -3.03 19.77
C SER A 54 -1.92 -3.42 18.75
N PHE A 55 -0.78 -2.77 18.84
CA PHE A 55 0.36 -2.97 17.94
C PHE A 55 1.64 -3.06 18.74
N THR A 56 2.43 -4.10 18.51
CA THR A 56 3.80 -4.23 19.04
C THR A 56 4.78 -4.02 17.89
N PRO A 57 5.52 -2.90 17.87
CA PRO A 57 6.53 -2.63 16.84
C PRO A 57 7.63 -3.70 16.84
N CYS A 58 8.21 -3.98 15.67
CA CYS A 58 9.40 -4.83 15.58
C CYS A 58 10.54 -4.27 16.46
N GLY A 59 11.16 -5.13 17.26
CA GLY A 59 12.19 -4.74 18.23
C GLY A 59 11.68 -4.02 19.48
N GLY A 60 10.36 -3.84 19.63
CA GLY A 60 9.73 -3.27 20.83
C GLY A 60 9.17 -4.35 21.76
N ASP A 61 9.20 -4.07 23.07
CA ASP A 61 8.71 -5.00 24.11
C ASP A 61 7.28 -4.70 24.57
N ALA A 62 6.69 -3.58 24.16
CA ALA A 62 5.40 -3.11 24.63
C ALA A 62 4.43 -2.85 23.48
N ALA A 63 3.19 -3.31 23.67
CA ALA A 63 2.08 -2.97 22.79
C ALA A 63 1.64 -1.51 23.02
N ILE A 64 1.37 -0.81 21.92
CA ILE A 64 0.80 0.53 21.90
C ILE A 64 -0.60 0.49 21.27
N THR A 65 -1.39 1.53 21.50
CA THR A 65 -2.71 1.66 20.84
C THR A 65 -2.54 1.81 19.33
N LEU A 66 -3.33 1.07 18.56
CA LEU A 66 -3.42 1.18 17.11
C LEU A 66 -4.77 1.76 16.70
N HIS A 67 -4.75 2.98 16.16
CA HIS A 67 -5.93 3.61 15.61
C HIS A 67 -6.03 3.30 14.10
N ASP A 68 -7.19 2.84 13.65
CA ASP A 68 -7.44 2.57 12.23
C ASP A 68 -7.90 3.85 11.50
N GLY A 69 -6.93 4.58 10.94
CA GLY A 69 -7.14 5.71 10.03
C GLY A 69 -7.18 5.32 8.55
N THR A 70 -7.18 4.02 8.22
CA THR A 70 -7.12 3.52 6.83
C THR A 70 -8.48 3.51 6.12
N GLY A 71 -9.54 3.94 6.81
CA GLY A 71 -10.92 3.82 6.32
C GLY A 71 -11.50 2.41 6.46
N GLY A 72 -10.99 1.61 7.39
CA GLY A 72 -11.45 0.24 7.68
C GLY A 72 -10.71 -0.86 6.92
N ASP A 73 -9.72 -0.50 6.11
CA ASP A 73 -8.91 -1.43 5.33
C ASP A 73 -8.08 -2.36 6.23
N LEU A 74 -7.43 -1.81 7.25
CA LEU A 74 -6.70 -2.56 8.28
C LEU A 74 -7.62 -3.54 9.02
N ARG A 75 -8.79 -3.06 9.48
CA ARG A 75 -9.80 -3.91 10.13
C ARG A 75 -10.29 -5.02 9.21
N GLY A 76 -10.54 -4.72 7.93
CA GLY A 76 -10.97 -5.70 6.93
C GLY A 76 -9.91 -6.78 6.67
N ALA A 77 -8.63 -6.39 6.61
CA ALA A 77 -7.51 -7.33 6.50
C ALA A 77 -7.46 -8.27 7.72
N TYR A 78 -7.58 -7.73 8.94
CA TYR A 78 -7.61 -8.54 10.15
C TYR A 78 -8.76 -9.56 10.13
N GLN A 79 -9.98 -9.12 9.82
CA GLN A 79 -11.15 -10.01 9.75
C GLN A 79 -10.99 -11.12 8.71
N SER A 80 -10.33 -10.83 7.60
CA SER A 80 -10.13 -11.80 6.52
C SER A 80 -9.04 -12.82 6.84
N LEU A 81 -7.99 -12.41 7.55
CA LEU A 81 -6.81 -13.24 7.82
C LEU A 81 -6.84 -13.94 9.18
N ALA A 82 -7.16 -13.22 10.26
CA ALA A 82 -6.95 -13.67 11.64
C ALA A 82 -7.87 -14.85 12.04
N GLY A 83 -9.04 -14.97 11.40
CA GLY A 83 -10.05 -16.01 11.61
C GLY A 83 -10.75 -15.99 12.99
N MET A 84 -10.05 -15.57 14.04
CA MET A 84 -10.50 -15.47 15.42
C MET A 84 -9.94 -14.20 16.09
N PRO A 85 -10.69 -13.55 17.00
CA PRO A 85 -10.18 -12.45 17.81
C PRO A 85 -8.94 -12.85 18.62
N GLY A 86 -8.01 -11.91 18.78
CA GLY A 86 -6.76 -12.15 19.51
C GLY A 86 -5.67 -12.88 18.72
N THR A 87 -5.95 -13.43 17.54
CA THR A 87 -4.91 -13.98 16.66
C THR A 87 -3.94 -12.86 16.26
N PRO A 88 -2.62 -13.02 16.46
CA PRO A 88 -1.64 -12.04 16.02
C PRO A 88 -1.55 -12.02 14.49
N MET A 89 -1.55 -10.82 13.92
CA MET A 89 -1.34 -10.60 12.48
C MET A 89 -0.14 -9.67 12.30
N PHE A 90 0.84 -10.09 11.52
CA PHE A 90 1.95 -9.21 11.15
C PHE A 90 1.44 -8.18 10.15
N VAL A 91 1.82 -6.92 10.36
CA VAL A 91 1.45 -5.81 9.48
C VAL A 91 2.62 -4.89 9.21
N GLU A 92 2.61 -4.33 8.00
CA GLU A 92 3.37 -3.15 7.64
C GLU A 92 2.40 -2.08 7.15
N PHE A 93 2.51 -0.87 7.67
CA PHE A 93 1.62 0.23 7.30
C PHE A 93 2.34 1.58 7.37
N MET A 94 1.90 2.51 6.54
CA MET A 94 2.23 3.92 6.73
C MET A 94 1.38 4.45 7.88
N GLY A 95 1.99 5.11 8.86
CA GLY A 95 1.29 5.59 10.04
C GLY A 95 1.82 6.91 10.57
N ARG A 96 1.07 7.53 11.48
CA ARG A 96 1.49 8.73 12.22
C ARG A 96 1.48 8.45 13.70
N ALA A 97 2.54 8.82 14.40
CA ALA A 97 2.56 8.80 15.85
C ALA A 97 1.45 9.70 16.42
N THR A 98 0.81 9.22 17.47
CA THR A 98 -0.23 9.93 18.23
C THR A 98 0.19 9.98 19.71
N GLY A 99 -0.54 10.73 20.54
CA GLY A 99 -0.18 10.86 21.96
C GLY A 99 -0.26 9.55 22.76
N ASP A 100 -1.07 8.59 22.31
CA ASP A 100 -1.36 7.32 22.98
C ASP A 100 -1.00 6.07 22.15
N GLY A 101 -0.40 6.25 20.96
CA GLY A 101 0.01 5.15 20.10
C GLY A 101 0.31 5.58 18.66
N VAL A 102 -0.24 4.87 17.69
CA VAL A 102 -0.05 5.15 16.26
C VAL A 102 -1.36 5.06 15.50
N GLU A 103 -1.58 5.97 14.56
CA GLU A 103 -2.68 5.91 13.60
C GLU A 103 -2.16 5.33 12.28
N ALA A 104 -2.70 4.18 11.87
CA ALA A 104 -2.42 3.61 10.55
C ALA A 104 -3.21 4.38 9.48
N VAL A 105 -2.52 4.85 8.44
CA VAL A 105 -3.14 5.66 7.37
C VAL A 105 -3.13 4.98 6.01
N ALA A 106 -2.25 3.98 5.80
CA ALA A 106 -2.31 3.10 4.64
C ALA A 106 -1.70 1.73 4.96
N LEU A 107 -2.45 0.66 4.78
CA LEU A 107 -1.94 -0.71 4.91
C LEU A 107 -1.04 -1.06 3.71
N ARG A 108 0.17 -1.57 3.99
CA ARG A 108 1.13 -2.02 2.97
C ARG A 108 1.18 -3.53 2.88
N HIS A 109 1.28 -4.21 4.02
CA HIS A 109 1.37 -5.66 4.08
C HIS A 109 0.58 -6.20 5.28
N ALA A 110 -0.08 -7.34 5.12
CA ALA A 110 -0.73 -8.06 6.21
C ALA A 110 -0.61 -9.56 5.97
N ALA A 111 -0.17 -10.29 6.99
CA ALA A 111 -0.04 -11.74 6.92
C ALA A 111 -0.20 -12.39 8.29
N ILE A 112 -0.71 -13.62 8.29
CA ILE A 112 -0.66 -14.55 9.42
C ILE A 112 0.32 -15.68 9.10
N GLU A 113 0.72 -16.45 10.11
CA GLU A 113 1.62 -17.60 9.95
C GLU A 113 2.94 -17.25 9.22
N THR A 114 3.45 -16.05 9.49
CA THR A 114 4.66 -15.49 8.86
C THR A 114 5.78 -15.30 9.88
N PRO A 115 7.06 -15.38 9.47
CA PRO A 115 8.19 -14.96 10.31
C PRO A 115 8.14 -13.49 10.74
N GLY A 116 7.39 -12.64 10.03
CA GLY A 116 7.12 -11.26 10.43
C GLY A 116 8.38 -10.40 10.54
N CYS A 117 8.66 -9.88 11.73
CA CYS A 117 9.81 -9.01 12.00
C CYS A 117 11.15 -9.68 11.67
N ASP A 118 11.22 -11.00 11.85
CA ASP A 118 12.44 -11.80 11.73
C ASP A 118 12.47 -12.58 10.40
N ASP A 119 11.84 -12.08 9.33
CA ASP A 119 11.87 -12.75 8.02
C ASP A 119 13.22 -12.54 7.30
N PRO A 120 14.14 -13.53 7.32
CA PRO A 120 15.46 -13.35 6.72
C PRO A 120 15.38 -13.31 5.18
N ARG A 121 14.24 -13.65 4.59
CA ARG A 121 14.08 -13.64 3.13
C ARG A 121 14.03 -12.23 2.57
N ARG A 122 13.79 -11.20 3.40
CA ARG A 122 13.67 -9.80 2.96
C ARG A 122 14.90 -8.95 3.28
N GLU A 123 15.80 -9.44 4.12
CA GLU A 123 17.01 -8.74 4.53
C GLU A 123 17.91 -8.43 3.31
N GLY A 124 18.35 -7.18 3.20
CA GLY A 124 19.27 -6.73 2.14
C GLY A 124 18.67 -6.70 0.73
N LEU A 125 17.35 -6.91 0.59
CA LEU A 125 16.69 -6.82 -0.72
C LEU A 125 16.18 -5.41 -1.01
N ALA A 126 16.14 -5.05 -2.28
CA ALA A 126 15.29 -3.98 -2.77
C ALA A 126 13.82 -4.46 -2.80
N PHE A 127 13.57 -5.63 -3.39
CA PHE A 127 12.24 -6.23 -3.44
C PHE A 127 12.31 -7.76 -3.33
N LEU A 128 11.27 -8.34 -2.74
CA LEU A 128 10.94 -9.75 -2.85
C LEU A 128 9.66 -9.90 -3.67
N VAL A 129 9.69 -10.75 -4.70
CA VAL A 129 8.51 -11.16 -5.46
C VAL A 129 8.27 -12.64 -5.23
N THR A 130 7.02 -13.03 -5.01
CA THR A 130 6.60 -14.42 -4.86
C THR A 130 5.35 -14.71 -5.68
N GLY A 131 5.30 -15.86 -6.35
CA GLY A 131 4.10 -16.39 -6.98
C GLY A 131 3.80 -17.81 -6.51
N SER A 132 2.54 -18.21 -6.56
CA SER A 132 2.05 -19.44 -5.90
C SER A 132 1.74 -20.58 -6.89
N GLU A 133 1.43 -20.30 -8.17
CA GLU A 133 1.08 -21.33 -9.16
C GLU A 133 1.71 -21.08 -10.56
N PRO A 134 2.78 -21.82 -10.94
CA PRO A 134 3.63 -22.62 -10.05
C PRO A 134 4.23 -21.74 -8.95
N THR A 135 4.73 -22.32 -7.86
CA THR A 135 5.51 -21.54 -6.89
C THR A 135 6.72 -20.92 -7.60
N TRP A 136 7.12 -19.69 -7.31
CA TRP A 136 8.39 -19.13 -7.76
C TRP A 136 8.72 -17.89 -6.92
N SER A 137 9.98 -17.47 -6.95
CA SER A 137 10.38 -16.20 -6.35
C SER A 137 11.40 -15.47 -7.19
N LEU A 138 11.36 -14.14 -7.13
CA LEU A 138 12.37 -13.25 -7.68
C LEU A 138 12.88 -12.37 -6.55
N ARG A 139 14.15 -12.55 -6.19
CA ARG A 139 14.85 -11.77 -5.17
C ARG A 139 15.65 -10.67 -5.87
N LEU A 140 15.34 -9.43 -5.57
CA LEU A 140 16.00 -8.26 -6.16
C LEU A 140 16.94 -7.68 -5.11
N ALA A 141 18.22 -8.07 -5.16
CA ALA A 141 19.27 -7.55 -4.29
C ALA A 141 20.23 -6.65 -5.08
N THR A 142 20.87 -5.68 -4.43
CA THR A 142 21.78 -4.75 -5.12
C THR A 142 23.05 -5.41 -5.68
N ASP A 143 23.33 -6.64 -5.30
CA ASP A 143 24.42 -7.48 -5.82
C ASP A 143 23.97 -8.49 -6.90
N GLY A 144 22.66 -8.67 -7.11
CA GLY A 144 22.12 -9.56 -8.13
C GLY A 144 20.61 -9.78 -8.04
N ILE A 145 20.03 -10.29 -9.13
CA ILE A 145 18.63 -10.69 -9.17
C ILE A 145 18.57 -12.20 -9.32
N GLU A 146 17.86 -12.89 -8.42
CA GLU A 146 17.78 -14.36 -8.41
C GLU A 146 16.34 -14.82 -8.64
N LEU A 147 16.12 -15.60 -9.70
CA LEU A 147 14.88 -16.31 -9.96
C LEU A 147 15.00 -17.75 -9.45
N THR A 148 14.11 -18.15 -8.55
CA THR A 148 13.98 -19.53 -8.08
C THR A 148 12.66 -20.12 -8.55
N GLU A 149 12.72 -21.28 -9.20
CA GLU A 149 11.56 -22.02 -9.68
C GLU A 149 11.60 -23.49 -9.21
N PRO A 150 10.44 -24.12 -8.97
CA PRO A 150 10.31 -25.52 -8.64
C PRO A 150 10.95 -26.40 -9.70
N GLY A 151 11.79 -27.34 -9.26
CA GLY A 151 12.46 -28.29 -10.14
C GLY A 151 13.71 -27.74 -10.83
N ALA A 152 14.06 -26.46 -10.66
CA ALA A 152 15.35 -25.94 -11.10
C ALA A 152 16.48 -26.50 -10.22
N VAL A 153 17.60 -26.91 -10.85
CA VAL A 153 18.77 -27.43 -10.12
C VAL A 153 19.50 -26.31 -9.37
N ALA A 154 19.46 -25.09 -9.90
CA ALA A 154 20.01 -23.89 -9.30
C ALA A 154 19.16 -22.67 -9.71
N PRO A 155 19.17 -21.57 -8.92
CA PRO A 155 18.54 -20.32 -9.31
C PRO A 155 19.14 -19.74 -10.59
N LEU A 156 18.32 -19.07 -11.38
CA LEU A 156 18.79 -18.26 -12.49
C LEU A 156 19.15 -16.86 -11.99
N VAL A 157 20.41 -16.48 -12.17
CA VAL A 157 20.97 -15.23 -11.64
C VAL A 157 21.17 -14.23 -12.77
N PHE A 158 20.66 -13.01 -12.57
CA PHE A 158 20.80 -11.89 -13.48
C PHE A 158 21.61 -10.77 -12.82
N PRO A 159 22.32 -9.94 -13.61
CA PRO A 159 22.94 -8.73 -13.09
C PRO A 159 21.90 -7.77 -12.48
N TRP A 160 22.26 -7.12 -11.37
CA TRP A 160 21.46 -6.05 -10.78
C TRP A 160 21.26 -4.91 -11.77
N VAL A 161 20.02 -4.42 -11.83
CA VAL A 161 19.66 -3.17 -12.50
C VAL A 161 18.72 -2.41 -11.58
N GLU A 162 18.92 -1.09 -11.48
CA GLU A 162 18.05 -0.24 -10.69
C GLU A 162 16.63 -0.24 -11.29
N PRO A 163 15.57 -0.54 -10.51
CA PRO A 163 14.20 -0.48 -11.00
C PRO A 163 13.86 0.94 -11.50
N ARG A 164 13.42 1.03 -12.75
CA ARG A 164 13.03 2.30 -13.36
C ARG A 164 11.57 2.62 -13.09
N PRO A 165 11.22 3.82 -12.58
CA PRO A 165 9.82 4.20 -12.43
C PRO A 165 9.14 4.41 -13.79
N ASP A 166 7.90 3.94 -13.89
CA ASP A 166 6.98 4.13 -15.00
C ASP A 166 5.53 4.24 -14.46
N GLY A 167 5.08 5.48 -14.21
CA GLY A 167 3.80 5.75 -13.58
C GLY A 167 3.73 5.16 -12.16
N ARG A 168 2.77 4.25 -11.92
CA ARG A 168 2.65 3.51 -10.65
C ARG A 168 3.45 2.20 -10.64
N ALA A 169 4.30 1.97 -11.63
CA ALA A 169 5.07 0.74 -11.75
C ALA A 169 6.57 0.99 -11.61
N LEU A 170 7.28 -0.03 -11.14
CA LEU A 170 8.73 -0.15 -11.25
C LEU A 170 9.04 -1.21 -12.31
N VAL A 171 9.89 -0.85 -13.26
CA VAL A 171 10.25 -1.70 -14.41
C VAL A 171 11.70 -2.16 -14.28
N ILE A 172 11.91 -3.46 -14.39
CA ILE A 172 13.19 -4.14 -14.34
C ILE A 172 13.37 -4.88 -15.65
N VAL A 173 14.45 -4.61 -16.38
CA VAL A 173 14.79 -5.32 -17.62
C VAL A 173 16.27 -5.69 -17.57
N THR A 174 16.56 -6.97 -17.58
CA THR A 174 17.93 -7.51 -17.48
C THR A 174 18.06 -8.82 -18.25
N ALA A 175 19.30 -9.25 -18.47
CA ALA A 175 19.59 -10.51 -19.14
C ALA A 175 20.80 -11.19 -18.50
N ALA A 176 20.72 -12.52 -18.35
CA ALA A 176 21.83 -13.34 -17.89
C ALA A 176 22.61 -13.86 -19.11
N PRO A 177 23.94 -13.66 -19.17
CA PRO A 177 24.76 -14.18 -20.25
C PRO A 177 24.92 -15.70 -20.14
N GLY A 178 24.98 -16.40 -21.28
CA GLY A 178 25.18 -17.85 -21.32
C GLY A 178 24.78 -18.45 -22.67
N PRO A 179 25.07 -19.74 -22.91
CA PRO A 179 24.49 -20.50 -24.00
C PRO A 179 23.39 -21.48 -23.49
N PRO A 180 22.08 -21.16 -23.63
CA PRO A 180 21.49 -19.94 -24.18
C PRO A 180 21.49 -18.76 -23.19
N PRO A 181 21.37 -17.51 -23.66
CA PRO A 181 21.15 -16.36 -22.77
C PRO A 181 19.72 -16.40 -22.23
N HIS A 182 19.53 -15.81 -21.06
CA HIS A 182 18.20 -15.68 -20.45
C HIS A 182 17.80 -14.20 -20.36
N ALA A 183 16.52 -13.91 -20.58
CA ALA A 183 15.96 -12.56 -20.49
C ALA A 183 14.91 -12.48 -19.38
N LEU A 184 14.94 -11.40 -18.61
CA LEU A 184 13.97 -11.08 -17.57
C LEU A 184 13.44 -9.66 -17.78
N GLU A 185 12.12 -9.55 -17.86
CA GLU A 185 11.38 -8.30 -17.70
C GLU A 185 10.43 -8.44 -16.51
N ALA A 186 10.42 -7.49 -15.59
CA ALA A 186 9.46 -7.45 -14.49
C ALA A 186 8.85 -6.05 -14.32
N ARG A 187 7.55 -6.01 -14.02
CA ARG A 187 6.79 -4.83 -13.61
C ARG A 187 6.20 -5.07 -12.22
N LEU A 188 6.57 -4.21 -11.27
CA LEU A 188 5.96 -4.16 -9.94
C LEU A 188 4.99 -2.99 -9.91
N VAL A 189 3.68 -3.25 -9.96
CA VAL A 189 2.64 -2.22 -10.00
C VAL A 189 2.15 -1.97 -8.58
N GLU A 190 2.14 -0.71 -8.12
CA GLU A 190 1.61 -0.32 -6.81
C GLU A 190 0.09 -0.45 -6.78
N GLU A 191 -0.33 -1.68 -6.56
CA GLU A 191 -1.70 -2.15 -6.53
C GLU A 191 -1.75 -3.39 -5.65
N ARG A 192 -2.77 -3.45 -4.78
CA ARG A 192 -2.92 -4.52 -3.80
C ARG A 192 -2.88 -5.88 -4.49
N CYS A 193 -2.00 -6.74 -4.00
CA CYS A 193 -1.95 -8.14 -4.38
C CYS A 193 -2.34 -9.02 -3.19
N THR A 194 -3.11 -10.06 -3.44
CA THR A 194 -3.45 -11.08 -2.45
C THR A 194 -2.82 -12.39 -2.90
N ASP A 195 -1.95 -12.96 -2.07
CA ASP A 195 -1.43 -14.30 -2.29
C ASP A 195 -2.59 -15.29 -2.14
N THR A 196 -2.88 -16.03 -3.20
CA THR A 196 -4.03 -16.94 -3.26
C THR A 196 -3.89 -18.16 -2.34
N MET A 197 -2.66 -18.50 -1.94
CA MET A 197 -2.39 -19.64 -1.07
C MET A 197 -2.49 -19.27 0.40
N SER A 198 -1.98 -18.10 0.80
CA SER A 198 -1.93 -17.67 2.22
C SER A 198 -2.98 -16.62 2.58
N GLY A 199 -3.61 -15.98 1.59
CA GLY A 199 -4.44 -14.79 1.78
C GLY A 199 -3.65 -13.51 2.08
N ALA A 200 -2.33 -13.58 2.25
CA ALA A 200 -1.51 -12.45 2.64
C ALA A 200 -1.64 -11.30 1.63
N LEU A 201 -1.69 -10.07 2.16
CA LEU A 201 -1.85 -8.85 1.39
C LEU A 201 -0.50 -8.20 1.16
N PHE A 202 -0.23 -7.80 -0.07
CA PHE A 202 1.03 -7.18 -0.51
C PHE A 202 0.77 -5.84 -1.18
N PRO A 203 1.74 -4.92 -1.14
CA PRO A 203 1.56 -3.59 -1.71
C PRO A 203 1.66 -3.55 -3.24
N PHE A 204 2.26 -4.57 -3.87
CA PHE A 204 2.45 -4.61 -5.30
C PHE A 204 1.95 -5.90 -5.94
N THR A 205 1.33 -5.75 -7.10
CA THR A 205 1.13 -6.85 -8.05
C THR A 205 2.32 -6.89 -9.01
N ALA A 206 2.94 -8.06 -9.13
CA ALA A 206 4.10 -8.27 -9.97
C ALA A 206 3.74 -9.05 -11.23
N PHE A 207 4.22 -8.58 -12.37
CA PHE A 207 4.18 -9.27 -13.65
C PHE A 207 5.62 -9.48 -14.11
N ALA A 208 6.02 -10.71 -14.35
CA ALA A 208 7.35 -11.04 -14.87
C ALA A 208 7.24 -11.81 -16.18
N THR A 209 8.20 -11.62 -17.07
CA THR A 209 8.38 -12.41 -18.29
C THR A 209 9.81 -12.93 -18.29
N VAL A 210 9.97 -14.25 -18.25
CA VAL A 210 11.28 -14.94 -18.27
C VAL A 210 11.35 -15.80 -19.52
N ASP A 211 12.25 -15.47 -20.44
CA ASP A 211 12.39 -16.18 -21.73
C ASP A 211 11.05 -16.33 -22.49
N GLY A 212 10.19 -15.32 -22.41
CA GLY A 212 8.85 -15.31 -23.00
C GLY A 212 7.75 -16.01 -22.20
N ARG A 213 8.07 -16.62 -21.05
CA ARG A 213 7.09 -17.17 -20.11
C ARG A 213 6.57 -16.08 -19.19
N ALA A 214 5.27 -15.80 -19.24
CA ALA A 214 4.62 -14.87 -18.32
C ALA A 214 4.38 -15.52 -16.95
N LEU A 215 4.70 -14.77 -15.90
CA LEU A 215 4.52 -15.12 -14.49
C LEU A 215 3.82 -13.95 -13.79
N GLN A 216 2.98 -14.27 -12.82
CA GLN A 216 2.31 -13.28 -11.96
C GLN A 216 2.52 -13.64 -10.50
N GLY A 217 2.69 -12.62 -9.66
CA GLY A 217 2.90 -12.78 -8.23
C GLY A 217 2.62 -11.50 -7.46
N CYS A 218 2.94 -11.53 -6.17
CA CYS A 218 2.90 -10.38 -5.29
C CYS A 218 4.32 -9.93 -4.96
N ALA A 219 4.52 -8.63 -4.72
CA ALA A 219 5.81 -8.10 -4.32
C ALA A 219 5.73 -7.18 -3.11
N ILE A 220 6.84 -7.11 -2.39
CA ILE A 220 7.05 -6.25 -1.23
C ILE A 220 8.49 -5.76 -1.22
N GLU A 221 8.70 -4.57 -0.65
CA GLU A 221 10.02 -4.03 -0.39
C GLU A 221 10.81 -4.96 0.56
N GLY A 222 12.13 -5.01 0.38
CA GLY A 222 13.00 -5.65 1.35
C GLY A 222 13.07 -4.87 2.66
N THR A 223 13.77 -5.47 3.63
CA THR A 223 13.99 -4.87 4.94
C THR A 223 15.45 -4.43 5.06
N PRO A 224 15.73 -3.32 5.77
CA PRO A 224 17.09 -2.87 6.03
C PRO A 224 17.96 -3.95 6.67
#